data_AF-A0A378B179-F1
#
_entry.id   AF-A0A378B179-F1
#
_cell.length_a   1.000
_cell.length_b   1.000
_cell.length_c   1.000
_cell.angle_alpha   90.00
_cell.angle_beta   90.00
_cell.angle_gamma   90.00
#
_symmetry.space_group_name_H-M   'P 1'
#
loop_
_entity.id
_entity.type
_entity.pdbx_description
1 polymer ?
#
loop_
_entity_poly.entity_id
_entity_poly.type
_entity_poly.pdbx_seq_one_letter_code
_entity_poly.pdbx_strand_id
1 'polypeptide(L)'
;MVVKYRPDLEGFVTTNHKGATGSGIALLERIGAGTVDMGEIQIHPTVEQQTSYLISESIRGGGAILVNQQGNRFFNEMETRDKVSAAIIALPEHYAYIVFDEHVRAKNKAADEYIAKGFVTSASSPRELAEKLGMDYHAFLATLGVL
;
A
#
# COMPACT_ATOMS: atom_id res chain seq x y z
N MET A 1 2.63 -13.55 17.33
CA MET A 1 3.43 -12.55 18.07
C MET A 1 2.89 -11.13 17.84
N VAL A 2 2.66 -10.70 16.58
CA VAL A 2 2.12 -9.35 16.28
C VAL A 2 0.85 -9.02 17.05
N VAL A 3 -0.22 -9.82 16.92
CA VAL A 3 -1.52 -9.57 17.57
C VAL A 3 -1.49 -9.59 19.11
N LYS A 4 -0.42 -10.14 19.72
CA LYS A 4 -0.20 -10.04 21.18
C LYS A 4 0.07 -8.58 21.60
N TYR A 5 0.79 -7.84 20.76
CA TYR A 5 1.22 -6.46 21.04
C TYR A 5 0.35 -5.42 20.32
N ARG A 6 -0.23 -5.77 19.16
CA ARG A 6 -1.13 -4.93 18.36
C ARG A 6 -2.36 -5.73 17.90
N PRO A 7 -3.38 -5.92 18.76
CA PRO A 7 -4.58 -6.70 18.43
C PRO A 7 -5.37 -6.14 17.24
N ASP A 8 -5.28 -4.82 17.01
CA ASP A 8 -5.88 -4.12 15.89
C ASP A 8 -5.33 -4.55 14.51
N LEU A 9 -4.20 -5.25 14.47
CA LEU A 9 -3.61 -5.79 13.25
C LEU A 9 -4.04 -7.24 12.96
N GLU A 10 -5.03 -7.76 13.69
CA GLU A 10 -5.59 -9.07 13.39
C GLU A 10 -6.18 -9.12 11.96
N GLY A 11 -5.87 -10.19 11.22
CA GLY A 11 -6.33 -10.36 9.84
C GLY A 11 -5.48 -9.65 8.77
N PHE A 12 -4.52 -8.80 9.15
CA PHE A 12 -3.63 -8.16 8.17
C PHE A 12 -2.67 -9.16 7.53
N VAL A 13 -2.41 -8.98 6.23
CA VAL A 13 -1.39 -9.72 5.49
C VAL A 13 0.03 -9.24 5.86
N THR A 14 1.05 -10.05 5.56
CA THR A 14 2.45 -9.73 5.86
C THR A 14 3.33 -9.78 4.62
N THR A 15 4.15 -8.75 4.44
CA THR A 15 5.16 -8.68 3.37
C THR A 15 6.44 -9.45 3.70
N ASN A 16 6.54 -9.99 4.92
CA ASN A 16 7.72 -10.72 5.37
C ASN A 16 7.74 -12.16 4.82
N HIS A 17 8.96 -12.69 4.67
CA HIS A 17 9.13 -14.11 4.40
C HIS A 17 8.57 -14.96 5.56
N LYS A 18 8.15 -16.20 5.26
CA LYS A 18 7.51 -17.13 6.23
C LYS A 18 8.34 -17.43 7.49
N GLY A 19 9.65 -17.18 7.45
CA GLY A 19 10.56 -17.43 8.59
C GLY A 19 10.58 -16.31 9.63
N ALA A 20 10.01 -15.13 9.35
CA ALA A 20 9.98 -13.99 10.26
C ALA A 20 8.91 -14.16 11.37
N THR A 21 9.07 -15.18 12.22
CA THR A 21 8.06 -15.59 13.22
C THR A 21 8.36 -15.09 14.64
N GLY A 22 9.51 -14.45 14.86
CA GLY A 22 9.95 -14.00 16.18
C GLY A 22 10.63 -15.08 17.03
N SER A 23 11.07 -16.19 16.42
CA SER A 23 11.74 -17.29 17.13
C SER A 23 12.98 -16.84 17.92
N GLY A 24 13.78 -15.93 17.36
CA GLY A 24 14.95 -15.35 18.05
C GLY A 24 14.58 -14.55 19.30
N ILE A 25 13.52 -13.73 19.21
CA ILE A 25 12.99 -12.96 20.35
C ILE A 25 12.53 -13.93 21.45
N ALA A 26 11.74 -14.95 21.08
CA ALA A 26 11.24 -15.93 22.02
C ALA A 26 12.36 -16.75 22.70
N LEU A 27 13.45 -17.04 21.99
CA LEU A 27 14.62 -17.70 22.56
C LEU A 27 15.32 -16.83 23.61
N LEU A 28 15.50 -15.54 23.31
CA LEU A 28 16.16 -14.59 24.21
C LEU A 28 15.32 -14.32 25.47
N GLU A 29 14.00 -14.16 25.34
CA GLU A 29 13.09 -14.01 26.48
C GLU A 29 13.18 -15.22 27.44
N ARG A 30 13.31 -16.44 26.90
CA ARG A 30 13.46 -17.67 27.71
C ARG A 30 14.73 -17.72 28.56
N ILE A 31 15.79 -17.03 28.14
CA ILE A 31 17.05 -16.94 28.90
C ILE A 31 17.12 -15.65 29.75
N GLY A 32 16.00 -14.95 29.91
CA GLY A 32 15.87 -13.79 30.79
C GLY A 32 16.26 -12.45 30.15
N ALA A 33 16.42 -12.39 28.83
CA ALA A 33 16.63 -11.11 28.16
C ALA A 33 15.36 -10.24 28.20
N GLY A 34 15.53 -8.94 28.45
CA GLY A 34 14.44 -7.96 28.33
C GLY A 34 14.19 -7.55 26.89
N THR A 35 12.98 -7.05 26.62
CA THR A 35 12.58 -6.43 25.35
C THR A 35 12.07 -5.00 25.61
N VAL A 36 12.14 -4.15 24.60
CA VAL A 36 11.64 -2.77 24.62
C VAL A 36 10.91 -2.52 23.31
N ASP A 37 9.89 -1.66 23.34
CA ASP A 37 9.14 -1.21 22.16
C ASP A 37 8.49 -2.31 21.31
N MET A 38 8.16 -3.46 21.92
CA MET A 38 7.51 -4.59 21.23
C MET A 38 6.13 -4.25 20.63
N GLY A 39 5.52 -3.15 21.06
CA GLY A 39 4.27 -2.60 20.51
C GLY A 39 4.45 -1.77 19.24
N GLU A 40 5.67 -1.33 18.93
CA GLU A 40 5.98 -0.46 17.79
C GLU A 40 6.08 -1.26 16.49
N ILE A 41 4.92 -1.76 16.04
CA ILE A 41 4.78 -2.57 14.84
C ILE A 41 4.30 -1.67 13.69
N GLN A 42 5.16 -1.51 12.69
CA GLN A 42 4.85 -0.76 11.48
C GLN A 42 4.07 -1.63 10.47
N ILE A 43 3.05 -1.04 9.87
CA ILE A 43 2.39 -1.56 8.67
C ILE A 43 2.84 -0.80 7.43
N HIS A 44 2.88 -1.49 6.29
CA HIS A 44 3.15 -0.86 5.00
C HIS A 44 1.83 -0.46 4.34
N PRO A 45 1.63 0.80 3.91
CA PRO A 45 0.34 1.27 3.39
C PRO A 45 -0.02 0.65 2.03
N THR A 46 0.98 0.29 1.22
CA THR A 46 0.79 -0.15 -0.16
C THR A 46 1.28 -1.59 -0.33
N VAL A 47 0.33 -2.53 -0.33
CA VAL A 47 0.56 -3.98 -0.44
C VAL A 47 -0.49 -4.58 -1.35
N GLU A 48 -0.07 -5.44 -2.28
CA GLU A 48 -0.97 -6.28 -3.07
C GLU A 48 -1.53 -7.38 -2.15
N GLN A 49 -2.85 -7.40 -1.98
CA GLN A 49 -3.50 -8.16 -0.92
C GLN A 49 -3.53 -9.67 -1.15
N GLN A 50 -3.52 -10.14 -2.39
CA GLN A 50 -3.63 -11.58 -2.69
C GLN A 50 -2.33 -12.33 -2.40
N THR A 51 -1.20 -11.72 -2.77
CA THR A 51 0.13 -12.32 -2.68
C THR A 51 0.95 -11.74 -1.52
N SER A 52 0.43 -10.72 -0.84
CA SER A 52 1.15 -9.93 0.18
C SER A 52 2.41 -9.25 -0.37
N TYR A 53 2.48 -9.01 -1.68
CA TYR A 53 3.63 -8.40 -2.32
C TYR A 53 3.66 -6.90 -2.01
N LEU A 54 4.80 -6.41 -1.54
CA LEU A 54 4.99 -5.00 -1.20
C LEU A 54 5.05 -4.14 -2.46
N ILE A 55 4.17 -3.14 -2.57
CA ILE A 55 4.26 -2.13 -3.64
C ILE A 55 5.07 -0.95 -3.11
N SER A 56 6.23 -0.70 -3.74
CA SER A 56 7.27 0.19 -3.22
C SER A 56 6.77 1.63 -3.06
N GLU A 57 7.15 2.25 -1.94
CA GLU A 57 6.94 3.68 -1.68
C GLU A 57 7.57 4.57 -2.75
N SER A 58 8.60 4.07 -3.45
CA SER A 58 9.21 4.77 -4.58
C SER A 58 8.24 5.03 -5.75
N ILE A 59 7.13 4.30 -5.86
CA ILE A 59 6.08 4.60 -6.84
C ILE A 59 5.38 5.91 -6.46
N ARG A 60 4.95 6.04 -5.19
CA ARG A 60 4.38 7.29 -4.65
C ARG A 60 5.38 8.43 -4.72
N GLY A 61 6.61 8.22 -4.24
CA GLY A 61 7.69 9.21 -4.33
C GLY A 61 8.09 9.60 -5.76
N GLY A 62 7.76 8.76 -6.75
CA GLY A 62 7.97 9.05 -8.16
C GLY A 62 6.92 9.95 -8.79
N GLY A 63 5.83 10.28 -8.07
CA GLY A 63 4.73 11.11 -8.55
C GLY A 63 3.39 10.38 -8.67
N ALA A 64 3.29 9.12 -8.27
CA ALA A 64 2.01 8.42 -8.23
C ALA A 64 1.09 9.00 -7.13
N ILE A 65 -0.21 9.00 -7.42
CA ILE A 65 -1.24 9.48 -6.49
C ILE A 65 -2.05 8.33 -5.90
N LEU A 66 -2.64 8.56 -4.72
CA LEU A 66 -3.60 7.65 -4.11
C LEU A 66 -5.03 8.10 -4.40
N VAL A 67 -5.80 7.23 -5.02
CA VAL A 67 -7.17 7.51 -5.46
C VAL A 67 -8.13 6.50 -4.82
N ASN A 68 -9.23 7.01 -4.26
CA ASN A 68 -10.30 6.17 -3.75
C ASN A 68 -11.22 5.67 -4.89
N GLN A 69 -12.21 4.84 -4.56
CA GLN A 69 -13.12 4.21 -5.50
C GLN A 69 -14.02 5.22 -6.23
N GLN A 70 -14.16 6.43 -5.69
CA GLN A 70 -14.92 7.52 -6.29
C GLN A 70 -14.08 8.34 -7.28
N GLY A 71 -12.81 7.97 -7.52
CA GLY A 71 -11.92 8.69 -8.41
C GLY A 71 -11.27 9.93 -7.77
N ASN A 72 -11.34 10.10 -6.46
CA ASN A 72 -10.81 11.27 -5.75
C ASN A 72 -9.52 10.97 -4.99
N ARG A 73 -8.58 11.93 -4.98
CA ARG A 73 -7.51 11.96 -3.98
C ARG A 73 -8.11 12.22 -2.60
N PHE A 74 -7.55 11.58 -1.58
CA PHE A 74 -8.07 11.65 -0.21
C PHE A 74 -6.99 11.91 0.84
N PHE A 75 -5.70 11.86 0.48
CA PHE A 75 -4.61 12.03 1.42
C PHE A 75 -3.31 12.46 0.72
N ASN A 76 -2.37 13.01 1.48
CA ASN A 76 -1.01 13.28 1.00
C ASN A 76 -0.20 11.97 0.97
N GLU A 77 0.22 11.56 -0.21
CA GLU A 77 0.90 10.29 -0.47
C GLU A 77 2.30 10.21 0.14
N MET A 78 2.88 11.36 0.52
CA MET A 78 4.23 11.50 1.08
C MET A 78 4.27 11.61 2.61
N GLU A 79 3.11 11.52 3.28
CA GLU A 79 3.07 11.44 4.74
C GLU A 79 3.64 10.11 5.26
N THR A 80 3.82 10.04 6.58
CA THR A 80 4.34 8.86 7.27
C THR A 80 3.42 7.63 7.09
N ARG A 81 4.01 6.44 7.11
CA ARG A 81 3.33 5.17 6.80
C ARG A 81 2.12 4.88 7.68
N ASP A 82 2.18 5.25 8.95
CA ASP A 82 1.07 5.18 9.91
C ASP A 82 -0.11 6.03 9.45
N LYS A 83 0.13 7.29 9.07
CA LYS A 83 -0.91 8.21 8.58
C LYS A 83 -1.51 7.76 7.25
N VAL A 84 -0.67 7.39 6.28
CA VAL A 84 -1.14 6.91 4.97
C VAL A 84 -1.95 5.63 5.13
N SER A 85 -1.49 4.69 5.97
CA SER A 85 -2.24 3.47 6.27
C SER A 85 -3.58 3.77 6.92
N ALA A 86 -3.61 4.66 7.92
CA ALA A 86 -4.85 5.06 8.59
C ALA A 86 -5.84 5.70 7.62
N ALA A 87 -5.38 6.55 6.70
CA ALA A 87 -6.22 7.17 5.69
C ALA A 87 -6.82 6.14 4.71
N ILE A 88 -6.04 5.14 4.28
CA ILE A 88 -6.53 4.05 3.41
C ILE A 88 -7.54 3.18 4.16
N ILE A 89 -7.25 2.79 5.40
CA ILE A 89 -8.14 1.97 6.24
C ILE A 89 -9.45 2.70 6.54
N ALA A 90 -9.44 4.03 6.61
CA ALA A 90 -10.65 4.82 6.85
C ALA A 90 -11.59 4.92 5.62
N LEU A 91 -11.14 4.50 4.42
CA LEU A 91 -12.02 4.42 3.26
C LEU A 91 -13.10 3.35 3.46
N PRO A 92 -14.33 3.52 2.94
CA PRO A 92 -15.40 2.54 3.09
C PRO A 92 -15.02 1.13 2.61
N GLU A 93 -14.20 1.06 1.56
CA GLU A 93 -13.75 -0.18 0.95
C GLU A 93 -12.43 -0.70 1.53
N HIS A 94 -11.79 0.07 2.43
CA HIS A 94 -10.53 -0.27 3.10
C HIS A 94 -9.33 -0.53 2.15
N TYR A 95 -9.38 -0.04 0.91
CA TYR A 95 -8.25 -0.04 -0.02
C TYR A 95 -8.28 1.22 -0.89
N ALA A 96 -7.16 1.49 -1.58
CA ALA A 96 -7.04 2.58 -2.53
C ALA A 96 -6.28 2.12 -3.78
N TYR A 97 -6.41 2.86 -4.87
CA TYR A 97 -5.63 2.66 -6.07
C TYR A 97 -4.39 3.56 -6.06
N ILE A 98 -3.25 2.99 -6.43
CA ILE A 98 -2.05 3.76 -6.77
C ILE A 98 -2.14 4.03 -8.27
N VAL A 99 -2.30 5.30 -8.64
CA VAL A 99 -2.41 5.72 -10.04
C VAL A 99 -1.13 6.42 -10.45
N PHE A 100 -0.54 5.96 -11.54
CA PHE A 100 0.70 6.50 -12.08
C PHE A 100 0.68 6.47 -13.61
N ASP A 101 1.49 7.32 -14.22
CA ASP A 101 1.61 7.44 -15.68
C ASP A 101 2.93 6.84 -16.20
N GLU A 102 3.17 7.00 -17.50
CA GLU A 102 4.39 6.52 -18.14
C GLU A 102 5.64 7.26 -17.60
N HIS A 103 5.52 8.49 -17.10
CA HIS A 103 6.64 9.22 -16.52
C HIS A 103 7.15 8.55 -15.24
N VAL A 104 6.24 8.18 -14.33
CA VAL A 104 6.58 7.44 -13.11
C VAL A 104 7.18 6.08 -13.47
N ARG A 105 6.55 5.37 -14.41
CA ARG A 105 7.00 4.05 -14.86
C ARG A 105 8.41 4.09 -15.44
N ALA A 106 8.68 5.01 -16.36
CA ALA A 106 9.98 5.12 -17.02
C ALA A 106 11.14 5.41 -16.04
N LYS A 107 10.83 6.06 -14.92
CA LYS A 107 11.81 6.40 -13.86
C LYS A 107 11.91 5.35 -12.77
N ASN A 108 10.99 4.39 -12.71
CA ASN A 108 10.94 3.40 -11.65
C ASN A 108 10.71 1.99 -12.21
N LYS A 109 11.79 1.22 -12.34
CA LYS A 109 11.78 -0.16 -12.85
C LYS A 109 10.88 -1.12 -12.06
N ALA A 110 10.53 -0.79 -10.81
CA ALA A 110 9.59 -1.60 -10.05
C ALA A 110 8.19 -1.61 -10.68
N ALA A 111 7.80 -0.54 -11.40
CA ALA A 111 6.53 -0.49 -12.11
C ALA A 111 6.43 -1.58 -13.18
N ASP A 112 7.50 -1.82 -13.94
CA ASP A 112 7.53 -2.91 -14.95
C ASP A 112 7.44 -4.29 -14.29
N GLU A 113 8.02 -4.47 -13.10
CA GLU A 113 7.87 -5.71 -12.34
C GLU A 113 6.41 -5.93 -11.91
N TYR A 114 5.73 -4.90 -11.44
CA TYR A 114 4.31 -4.99 -11.06
C TYR A 114 3.41 -5.29 -12.26
N ILE A 115 3.70 -4.70 -13.42
CA ILE A 115 3.02 -5.02 -14.69
C ILE A 115 3.25 -6.48 -15.06
N ALA A 116 4.50 -6.95 -15.04
CA ALA A 116 4.85 -8.34 -15.39
C ALA A 116 4.21 -9.36 -14.44
N LYS A 117 3.98 -9.00 -13.18
CA LYS A 117 3.28 -9.83 -12.19
C LYS A 117 1.75 -9.78 -12.30
N GLY A 118 1.20 -8.92 -13.16
CA GLY A 118 -0.24 -8.77 -13.34
C GLY A 118 -0.92 -7.95 -12.25
N PHE A 119 -0.19 -7.15 -11.48
CA PHE A 119 -0.73 -6.31 -10.40
C PHE A 119 -1.31 -4.99 -10.90
N VAL A 120 -1.09 -4.64 -12.17
CA VAL A 120 -1.42 -3.33 -12.73
C VAL A 120 -2.50 -3.46 -13.79
N THR A 121 -3.63 -2.77 -13.58
CA THR A 121 -4.62 -2.51 -14.62
C THR A 121 -4.16 -1.33 -15.47
N SER A 122 -3.92 -1.57 -16.77
CA SER A 122 -3.47 -0.55 -17.71
C SER A 122 -4.57 -0.16 -18.70
N ALA A 123 -4.55 1.09 -19.17
CA ALA A 123 -5.46 1.62 -20.17
C ALA A 123 -4.77 2.72 -21.00
N SER A 124 -5.27 2.97 -22.20
CA SER A 124 -4.73 3.98 -23.11
C SER A 124 -5.22 5.41 -22.82
N SER A 125 -6.24 5.55 -21.98
CA SER A 125 -6.81 6.85 -21.60
C SER A 125 -7.40 6.82 -20.18
N PRO A 126 -7.55 7.97 -19.51
CA PRO A 126 -8.22 8.05 -18.21
C PRO A 126 -9.66 7.54 -18.22
N ARG A 127 -10.38 7.68 -19.34
CA ARG A 127 -11.75 7.17 -19.49
C ARG A 127 -11.78 5.65 -19.43
N GLU A 128 -10.96 5.01 -20.26
CA GLU A 128 -10.87 3.55 -20.30
C GLU A 128 -10.38 2.99 -18.95
N LEU A 129 -9.47 3.70 -18.26
CA LEU A 129 -9.03 3.30 -16.92
C LEU A 129 -10.16 3.38 -15.90
N ALA A 130 -10.92 4.48 -15.88
CA ALA A 130 -12.07 4.64 -15.00
C ALA A 130 -13.13 3.57 -15.26
N GLU A 131 -13.44 3.26 -16.52
CA GLU A 131 -14.38 2.19 -16.89
C GLU A 131 -13.90 0.82 -16.40
N LYS A 132 -12.62 0.49 -16.59
CA LYS A 132 -12.03 -0.78 -16.12
C LYS A 132 -12.05 -0.93 -14.60
N LEU A 133 -11.91 0.18 -13.88
CA LEU A 133 -11.88 0.21 -12.41
C LEU A 133 -13.25 0.50 -11.78
N GLY A 134 -14.29 0.74 -12.58
CA GLY A 134 -15.63 1.07 -12.11
C GLY A 134 -15.72 2.43 -11.41
N MET A 135 -14.83 3.38 -11.72
CA MET A 135 -14.81 4.73 -11.14
C MET A 135 -15.63 5.72 -11.95
N ASP A 136 -16.09 6.79 -11.30
CA ASP A 136 -16.66 7.94 -12.00
C ASP A 136 -15.59 8.65 -12.83
N TYR A 137 -15.78 8.68 -14.15
CA TYR A 137 -14.82 9.28 -15.07
C TYR A 137 -14.62 10.78 -14.83
N HIS A 138 -15.67 11.52 -14.47
CA HIS A 138 -15.58 12.97 -14.33
C HIS A 138 -14.82 13.37 -13.06
N ALA A 139 -15.09 12.70 -11.94
CA ALA A 139 -14.34 12.85 -10.70
C ALA A 139 -12.87 12.45 -10.89
N PHE A 140 -12.64 11.30 -11.54
CA PHE A 140 -11.27 10.85 -11.82
C PHE A 140 -10.50 11.81 -12.72
N LEU A 141 -11.11 12.30 -13.80
CA LEU A 141 -10.48 13.28 -14.68
C LEU A 141 -10.18 14.59 -13.96
N ALA A 142 -11.11 15.08 -13.13
CA ALA A 142 -10.89 16.26 -12.32
C ALA A 142 -9.67 16.07 -11.40
N THR A 143 -9.57 14.91 -10.75
CA THR A 143 -8.42 14.55 -9.90
C THR A 143 -7.09 14.55 -10.66
N LEU A 144 -7.06 14.04 -11.90
CA LEU A 144 -5.85 14.05 -12.72
C LEU A 144 -5.47 15.45 -13.22
N GLY A 145 -6.46 16.31 -13.48
CA GLY A 145 -6.25 17.67 -13.99
C GLY A 145 -5.79 18.70 -12.96
N VAL A 146 -5.66 18.33 -11.68
CA VAL A 146 -5.10 19.16 -10.61
C VAL A 146 -3.58 18.95 -10.43
N LEU A 147 -2.96 18.14 -11.31
CA LEU A 147 -1.51 17.92 -11.40
C LEU A 147 -0.84 18.94 -12.34
#